data_AF-A0A1C6L9F2-F1
#
_entry.id   AF-A0A1C6L9F2-F1
#
_cell.length_a   1.000
_cell.length_b   1.000
_cell.length_c   1.000
_cell.angle_alpha   90.00
_cell.angle_beta   90.00
_cell.angle_gamma   90.00
#
_symmetry.space_group_name_H-M   'P 1'
#
loop_
_entity.id
_entity.type
_entity.pdbx_description
1 polymer ?
#
loop_
_entity_poly.entity_id
_entity_poly.type
_entity_poly.pdbx_seq_one_letter_code
_entity_poly.pdbx_strand_id
1 'polypeptide(L)'
;MTNRIPKEYIAQIAKASTYFAFKNGPIKELIKNNKISEEDLKSIQRYMDDHLAYLYTVLLEENNIKKFDLIVNTMNKFYVNDTEDVVINDDGFDKFYDSLFPKTNNITVK
;
A
#
# COMPACT_ATOMS: atom_id res chain seq x y z
N MET A 1 -23.12 -4.93 7.35
CA MET A 1 -21.69 -4.96 6.99
C MET A 1 -21.26 -6.41 6.95
N THR A 2 -20.74 -6.90 5.83
CA THR A 2 -20.26 -8.28 5.71
C THR A 2 -19.02 -8.42 6.59
N ASN A 3 -19.05 -9.32 7.58
CA ASN A 3 -17.90 -9.64 8.43
C ASN A 3 -16.82 -10.34 7.58
N ARG A 4 -16.00 -9.55 6.88
CA ARG A 4 -14.82 -10.05 6.19
C ARG A 4 -13.75 -10.40 7.20
N ILE A 5 -13.06 -11.52 6.99
CA ILE A 5 -11.94 -11.92 7.84
C ILE A 5 -10.74 -10.97 7.59
N PRO A 6 -9.88 -10.69 8.59
CA PRO A 6 -8.74 -9.77 8.44
C PRO A 6 -7.87 -10.02 7.19
N LYS A 7 -7.68 -11.29 6.81
CA LYS A 7 -6.95 -11.68 5.59
C LYS A 7 -7.55 -11.11 4.30
N GLU A 8 -8.87 -10.98 4.21
CA GLU A 8 -9.54 -10.42 3.03
C GLU A 8 -9.36 -8.91 2.93
N TYR A 9 -9.31 -8.21 4.06
CA TYR A 9 -8.97 -6.78 4.09
C TYR A 9 -7.54 -6.54 3.64
N ILE A 10 -6.58 -7.34 4.15
CA ILE A 10 -5.16 -7.26 3.79
C ILE A 10 -4.96 -7.48 2.28
N ALA A 11 -5.58 -8.54 1.73
CA ALA A 11 -5.47 -8.83 0.30
C ALA A 11 -6.06 -7.70 -0.57
N GLN A 12 -7.16 -7.09 -0.12
CA GLN A 12 -7.79 -5.97 -0.85
C GLN A 12 -6.94 -4.70 -0.82
N ILE A 13 -6.39 -4.32 0.35
CA ILE A 13 -5.56 -3.12 0.46
C ILE A 13 -4.23 -3.31 -0.28
N ALA A 14 -3.60 -4.48 -0.23
CA ALA A 14 -2.41 -4.78 -1.03
C ALA A 14 -2.66 -4.59 -2.53
N LYS A 15 -3.75 -5.17 -3.05
CA LYS A 15 -4.12 -5.02 -4.45
C LYS A 15 -4.42 -3.58 -4.82
N ALA A 16 -5.15 -2.85 -3.98
CA ALA A 16 -5.46 -1.44 -4.21
C ALA A 16 -4.18 -0.60 -4.26
N SER A 17 -3.25 -0.82 -3.32
CA SER A 17 -1.95 -0.15 -3.27
C SER A 17 -1.11 -0.43 -4.51
N THR A 18 -1.05 -1.66 -5.01
CA THR A 18 -0.36 -1.96 -6.28
C THR A 18 -1.04 -1.27 -7.46
N TYR A 19 -2.37 -1.27 -7.54
CA TYR A 19 -3.07 -0.57 -8.62
C TYR A 19 -2.79 0.92 -8.61
N PHE A 20 -2.79 1.51 -7.42
CA PHE A 20 -2.57 2.93 -7.21
C PHE A 20 -1.12 3.33 -7.49
N ALA A 21 -0.15 2.72 -6.79
CA ALA A 21 1.24 3.12 -6.84
C ALA A 21 1.98 2.61 -8.09
N PHE A 22 1.61 1.43 -8.60
CA PHE A 22 2.32 0.79 -9.71
C PHE A 22 1.53 0.84 -11.01
N LYS A 23 0.31 0.27 -11.05
CA LYS A 23 -0.46 0.12 -12.29
C LYS A 23 -0.91 1.47 -12.86
N ASN A 24 -1.20 2.47 -12.04
CA ASN A 24 -1.53 3.81 -12.50
C ASN A 24 -0.30 4.66 -12.84
N GLY A 25 0.91 4.16 -12.56
CA GLY A 25 2.18 4.81 -12.86
C GLY A 25 2.71 4.55 -14.28
N PRO A 26 4.02 4.75 -14.51
CA PRO A 26 4.63 4.74 -15.85
C PRO A 26 4.54 3.38 -16.57
N ILE A 27 4.24 2.30 -15.84
CA ILE A 27 4.09 0.95 -16.37
C ILE A 27 3.02 0.87 -17.50
N LYS A 28 1.98 1.72 -17.44
CA LYS A 28 0.96 1.83 -18.49
C LYS A 28 1.55 2.26 -19.83
N GLU A 29 2.38 3.29 -19.82
CA GLU A 29 3.03 3.78 -21.03
C GLU A 29 4.07 2.78 -21.55
N LEU A 30 4.74 2.03 -20.65
CA LEU A 30 5.66 0.97 -21.06
C LEU A 30 4.95 -0.16 -21.82
N ILE A 31 3.76 -0.59 -21.38
CA ILE A 31 2.94 -1.58 -22.10
C ILE A 31 2.48 -1.02 -23.45
N LYS A 32 1.94 0.19 -23.46
CA LYS A 32 1.45 0.84 -24.68
C LYS A 32 2.53 0.96 -25.75
N ASN A 33 3.78 1.16 -25.32
CA ASN A 33 4.94 1.25 -26.18
C ASN A 33 5.63 -0.11 -26.45
N ASN A 34 4.97 -1.22 -26.12
CA ASN A 34 5.47 -2.60 -26.27
C ASN A 34 6.86 -2.82 -25.64
N LYS A 35 7.19 -2.10 -24.56
CA LYS A 35 8.44 -2.25 -23.82
C LYS A 35 8.40 -3.41 -22.83
N ILE A 36 7.21 -3.78 -22.39
CA ILE A 36 6.94 -4.96 -21.55
C ILE A 36 5.66 -5.63 -22.04
N SER A 37 5.53 -6.93 -21.86
CA SER A 37 4.31 -7.67 -22.22
C SER A 37 3.24 -7.56 -21.12
N GLU A 38 1.99 -7.93 -21.46
CA GLU A 38 0.94 -8.07 -20.45
C GLU A 38 1.24 -9.19 -19.43
N GLU A 39 1.94 -10.24 -19.86
CA GLU A 39 2.36 -11.33 -18.98
C GLU A 39 3.40 -10.84 -17.97
N ASP A 40 4.38 -10.04 -18.42
CA ASP A 40 5.35 -9.39 -17.54
C ASP A 40 4.65 -8.50 -16.51
N LEU A 41 3.71 -7.66 -16.96
CA LEU A 41 2.93 -6.81 -16.05
C LEU A 41 2.21 -7.65 -14.99
N LYS A 42 1.55 -8.74 -15.39
CA LYS A 42 0.81 -9.60 -14.47
C LYS A 42 1.73 -10.26 -13.45
N SER A 43 2.91 -10.70 -13.88
CA SER A 43 3.94 -11.26 -13.00
C SER A 43 4.41 -10.24 -11.97
N ILE A 44 4.77 -9.03 -12.41
CA ILE A 44 5.22 -7.94 -11.54
C ILE A 44 4.10 -7.52 -10.57
N GLN A 45 2.86 -7.38 -11.07
CA GLN A 45 1.71 -7.01 -10.23
C GLN A 45 1.47 -8.07 -9.15
N ARG A 46 1.52 -9.35 -9.49
CA ARG A 46 1.37 -10.44 -8.51
C ARG A 46 2.48 -10.42 -7.47
N TYR A 47 3.72 -10.21 -7.89
CA TYR A 47 4.85 -10.07 -6.97
C TYR A 47 4.60 -8.93 -5.97
N MET A 48 4.19 -7.75 -6.44
CA MET A 48 3.86 -6.60 -5.59
C MET A 48 2.69 -6.90 -4.63
N ASP A 49 1.59 -7.46 -5.14
CA ASP A 49 0.40 -7.83 -4.35
C ASP A 49 0.77 -8.77 -3.20
N ASP A 50 1.55 -9.82 -3.49
CA ASP A 50 1.96 -10.83 -2.50
C ASP A 50 2.88 -10.23 -1.42
N HIS A 51 3.84 -9.37 -1.80
CA HIS A 51 4.78 -8.77 -0.86
C HIS A 51 4.13 -7.68 0.00
N LEU A 52 3.28 -6.83 -0.57
CA LEU A 52 2.54 -5.82 0.19
C LEU A 52 1.56 -6.47 1.19
N ALA A 53 0.90 -7.57 0.81
CA ALA A 53 0.05 -8.32 1.73
C ALA A 53 0.82 -8.84 2.95
N TYR A 54 2.06 -9.31 2.75
CA TYR A 54 2.93 -9.70 3.86
C TYR A 54 3.28 -8.51 4.76
N LEU A 55 3.71 -7.38 4.17
CA LEU A 55 4.04 -6.17 4.94
C LEU A 55 2.85 -5.66 5.76
N TYR A 56 1.66 -5.62 5.16
CA TYR A 56 0.43 -5.24 5.87
C TYR A 56 0.03 -6.25 6.94
N THR A 57 0.32 -7.54 6.78
CA THR A 57 0.14 -8.53 7.85
C THR A 57 1.03 -8.20 9.04
N VAL A 58 2.30 -7.86 8.79
CA VAL A 58 3.25 -7.48 9.84
C VAL A 58 2.82 -6.20 10.55
N LEU A 59 2.34 -5.20 9.79
CA LEU A 59 1.84 -3.95 10.35
C LEU A 59 0.59 -4.16 11.21
N LEU A 60 -0.35 -5.02 10.79
CA LEU A 60 -1.55 -5.35 11.56
C LEU A 60 -1.23 -6.12 12.85
N GLU A 61 -0.13 -6.87 12.88
CA GLU A 61 0.41 -7.47 14.10
C GLU A 61 1.05 -6.40 15.03
N GLU A 62 0.44 -5.21 15.18
CA GLU A 62 0.93 -3.90 15.68
C GLU A 62 1.89 -3.93 16.89
N ASN A 63 1.95 -5.01 17.66
CA ASN A 63 2.84 -5.19 18.79
C ASN A 63 4.18 -5.91 18.50
N ASN A 64 4.46 -6.33 17.27
CA ASN A 64 5.73 -6.99 16.93
C ASN A 64 6.76 -6.04 16.30
N ILE A 65 7.13 -5.00 17.04
CA ILE A 65 8.10 -3.97 16.63
C ILE A 65 9.42 -4.60 16.13
N LYS A 66 9.88 -5.71 16.73
CA LYS A 66 11.11 -6.40 16.31
C LYS A 66 11.01 -6.96 14.89
N LYS A 67 9.86 -7.50 14.51
CA LYS A 67 9.62 -8.05 13.16
C LYS A 67 9.54 -6.91 12.14
N PHE A 68 8.89 -5.81 12.50
CA PHE A 68 8.86 -4.60 11.69
C PHE A 68 10.27 -4.05 11.45
N ASP A 69 11.06 -3.89 12.52
CA ASP A 69 12.44 -3.39 12.46
C ASP A 69 13.35 -4.32 11.63
N LEU A 70 13.23 -5.64 11.77
CA LEU A 70 13.96 -6.60 10.92
C LEU A 70 13.64 -6.41 9.43
N ILE A 71 12.36 -6.25 9.09
CA ILE A 71 11.93 -6.07 7.70
C ILE A 71 12.46 -4.76 7.14
N VAL A 72 12.30 -3.64 7.86
CA VAL A 72 12.80 -2.32 7.42
C VAL A 72 14.31 -2.37 7.17
N ASN A 73 15.08 -2.91 8.12
CA ASN A 73 16.54 -3.02 7.97
C ASN A 73 16.94 -3.94 6.81
N THR A 74 16.23 -5.04 6.61
CA THR A 74 16.47 -5.95 5.48
C THR A 74 16.15 -5.27 4.15
N MET A 75 15.01 -4.59 4.06
CA MET A 75 14.60 -3.89 2.85
C MET A 75 15.60 -2.79 2.48
N ASN A 76 15.97 -1.97 3.46
CA ASN A 76 16.93 -0.88 3.26
C ASN A 76 18.31 -1.40 2.84
N LYS A 77 18.80 -2.46 3.47
CA LYS A 77 20.13 -3.02 3.17
C LYS A 77 20.25 -3.62 1.77
N PHE A 78 19.21 -4.31 1.30
CA PHE A 78 19.30 -5.12 0.08
C PHE A 78 18.68 -4.47 -1.15
N TYR A 79 17.70 -3.57 -0.98
CA TYR A 79 16.87 -3.10 -2.09
C TYR A 79 16.87 -1.58 -2.28
N VAL A 80 17.31 -0.80 -1.29
CA VAL A 80 17.50 0.65 -1.45
C VAL A 80 18.95 0.90 -1.86
N ASN A 81 19.15 1.50 -3.03
CA ASN A 81 20.47 1.78 -3.58
C ASN A 81 20.61 3.23 -4.10
N ASP A 82 19.67 4.09 -3.75
CA ASP A 82 19.66 5.51 -4.07
C ASP A 82 19.66 6.36 -2.79
N THR A 83 19.78 7.67 -2.96
CA THR A 83 19.81 8.65 -1.87
C THR A 83 18.65 9.64 -1.96
N GLU A 84 17.57 9.29 -2.66
CA GLU A 84 16.45 10.22 -2.83
C GLU A 84 15.61 10.28 -1.55
N ASP A 85 15.26 11.50 -1.15
CA ASP A 85 14.38 11.72 -0.01
C ASP A 85 12.95 11.31 -0.38
N VAL A 86 12.33 10.48 0.47
CA VAL A 86 10.93 10.08 0.29
C VAL A 86 10.02 11.19 0.83
N VAL A 87 9.26 11.83 -0.06
CA VAL A 87 8.18 12.74 0.30
C VAL A 87 6.89 11.93 0.50
N ILE A 88 6.30 12.01 1.70
CA ILE A 88 4.99 11.41 1.95
C ILE A 88 3.93 12.23 1.22
N ASN A 89 3.33 11.64 0.18
CA ASN A 89 2.18 12.21 -0.53
C ASN A 89 0.95 11.32 -0.27
N ASP A 90 -0.05 11.90 0.37
CA ASP A 90 -1.32 11.25 0.73
C ASP A 90 -2.30 11.20 -0.46
N ASP A 91 -2.03 11.90 -1.56
CA ASP A 91 -2.87 11.93 -2.77
C ASP A 91 -4.36 12.28 -2.50
N GLY A 92 -4.64 12.94 -1.37
CA GLY A 92 -5.96 13.39 -0.96
C GLY A 92 -6.80 12.35 -0.21
N PHE A 93 -6.22 11.21 0.19
CA PHE A 93 -6.90 10.20 0.99
C PHE A 93 -7.34 10.73 2.36
N ASP A 94 -6.55 11.57 3.03
CA ASP A 94 -6.92 12.22 4.29
C ASP A 94 -8.19 13.07 4.16
N LYS A 95 -8.27 13.88 3.09
CA LYS A 95 -9.46 14.69 2.79
C LYS A 95 -10.67 13.81 2.51
N PHE A 96 -10.47 12.69 1.82
CA PHE A 96 -11.53 11.73 1.54
C PHE A 96 -12.01 11.01 2.81
N TYR A 97 -11.07 10.61 3.69
CA TYR A 97 -11.38 10.02 4.99
C TYR A 97 -12.22 10.97 5.84
N ASP A 98 -11.80 12.23 5.99
CA ASP A 98 -12.51 13.25 6.76
C ASP A 98 -13.91 13.54 6.18
N SER A 99 -14.10 13.43 4.85
CA SER A 99 -15.42 13.56 4.22
C SER A 99 -16.36 12.41 4.54
N LEU A 100 -15.84 11.19 4.72
CA LEU A 100 -16.62 10.00 5.02
C LEU A 100 -16.89 9.86 6.53
N PHE A 101 -15.94 10.32 7.35
CA PHE A 101 -15.98 10.25 8.81
C PHE A 101 -15.78 11.64 9.41
N PRO A 102 -16.70 12.59 9.15
CA PRO A 102 -16.60 13.93 9.71
C PRO A 102 -16.55 13.81 11.23
N LYS A 103 -15.50 14.38 11.83
CA LYS A 103 -15.33 14.40 13.28
C LYS A 103 -16.58 15.06 13.87
N THR A 104 -17.43 14.27 14.53
CA THR A 104 -18.59 14.81 15.20
C THR A 104 -18.09 15.77 16.27
N ASN A 105 -18.42 17.05 16.12
CA ASN A 105 -18.27 18.02 17.20
C ASN A 105 -19.25 17.64 18.32
N ASN A 106 -18.88 16.65 19.12
CA ASN A 106 -19.48 16.44 20.42
C ASN A 106 -19.05 17.62 21.29
N ILE A 107 -19.93 18.62 21.43
CA ILE A 107 -20.37 19.22 22.70
C ILE A 107 -21.20 20.48 22.38
N THR A 108 -22.49 20.42 22.70
CA THR A 108 -23.07 21.42 23.60
C THR A 108 -24.14 20.72 24.41
N VAL A 109 -23.72 20.14 25.53
CA VAL A 109 -24.66 19.84 26.63
C VAL A 109 -25.02 21.20 27.21
N LYS A 110 -26.28 21.60 27.05
CA LYS A 110 -26.89 22.65 27.86
C LYS A 110 -27.36 22.07 29.18
#